data_AF-A0A9W6DR79-F1
#
_entry.id   AF-A0A9W6DR79-F1
#
_cell.length_a   1.000
_cell.length_b   1.000
_cell.length_c   1.000
_cell.angle_alpha   90.00
_cell.angle_beta   90.00
_cell.angle_gamma   90.00
#
_symmetry.space_group_name_H-M   'P 1'
#
loop_
_entity.id
_entity.type
_entity.pdbx_description
1 polymer ?
#
loop_
_entity_poly.entity_id
_entity_poly.type
_entity_poly.pdbx_seq_one_letter_code
_entity_poly.pdbx_strand_id
1 'polypeptide(L)'
;MPPRPLHYQLLLSREIFVTERMDMHLVWTTGRMFLKPMPRFLLLPQFWTDYLSCAQGCRCPKEINSPGVNTHACDHRLWKRALGFLFSYAALIMHESDFLIAKEKHLLPAELQWSDWRTIVEQLDTEHIYSRIDRRFLHGELRLSRLNKIYFFSQYSLRGYMTRWDQYKGLFRDNFTWLASAIVYIAVVLSALQLGLATDALQDNHAFQSASYGFTVFSILGPLIAIGLILAVFGYFFVSNWVATVMYRKKRFGEMKALSGVEA
;
A
#
# COMPACT_ATOMS: atom_id res chain seq x y z
N MET A 1 -14.26 -10.35 1.70
CA MET A 1 -15.12 -9.15 1.74
C MET A 1 -14.85 -8.35 0.48
N PRO A 2 -15.88 -8.09 -0.34
CA PRO A 2 -15.75 -7.25 -1.54
C PRO A 2 -15.40 -5.79 -1.16
N PRO A 3 -14.83 -5.01 -2.09
CA PRO A 3 -14.58 -3.58 -1.86
C PRO A 3 -15.91 -2.82 -1.70
N ARG A 4 -15.90 -1.72 -0.93
CA ARG A 4 -17.10 -0.90 -0.72
C ARG A 4 -17.35 0.03 -1.92
N PRO A 5 -18.61 0.37 -2.23
CA PRO A 5 -18.96 1.20 -3.38
C PRO A 5 -18.30 2.59 -3.37
N LEU A 6 -18.18 3.22 -4.53
CA LEU A 6 -17.45 4.49 -4.72
C LEU A 6 -18.02 5.66 -3.90
N HIS A 7 -19.35 5.83 -3.86
CA HIS A 7 -20.00 6.86 -3.05
C HIS A 7 -19.65 6.69 -1.56
N TYR A 8 -19.53 5.45 -1.09
CA TYR A 8 -19.13 5.16 0.28
C TYR A 8 -17.66 5.50 0.53
N GLN A 9 -16.77 5.30 -0.45
CA GLN A 9 -15.39 5.76 -0.33
C GLN A 9 -15.30 7.27 -0.14
N LEU A 10 -16.14 8.04 -0.86
CA LEU A 10 -16.23 9.49 -0.70
C LEU A 10 -16.78 9.89 0.69
N LEU A 11 -17.79 9.17 1.21
CA LEU A 11 -18.28 9.37 2.58
C LEU A 11 -17.19 9.14 3.64
N LEU A 12 -16.28 8.20 3.40
CA LEU A 12 -15.10 7.98 4.25
C LEU A 12 -13.99 9.04 4.07
N SER A 13 -14.27 10.13 3.35
CA SER A 13 -13.30 11.18 3.02
C SER A 13 -12.08 10.64 2.27
N ARG A 14 -12.26 9.63 1.42
CA ARG A 14 -11.19 9.10 0.56
C ARG A 14 -11.33 9.65 -0.84
N GLU A 15 -10.35 10.42 -1.26
CA GLU A 15 -10.22 10.88 -2.64
C GLU A 15 -9.75 9.73 -3.53
N ILE A 16 -10.34 9.63 -4.72
CA ILE A 16 -10.02 8.58 -5.70
C ILE A 16 -8.86 9.06 -6.57
N PHE A 17 -7.75 8.32 -6.55
CA PHE A 17 -6.56 8.56 -7.36
C PHE A 17 -6.40 7.48 -8.42
N VAL A 18 -6.20 7.92 -9.66
CA VAL A 18 -5.94 7.04 -10.80
C VAL A 18 -4.50 6.50 -10.76
N THR A 19 -4.32 5.20 -11.00
CA THR A 19 -3.00 4.56 -11.12
C THR A 19 -2.98 3.52 -12.23
N GLU A 20 -1.97 3.48 -13.09
CA GLU A 20 -1.87 2.42 -14.10
C GLU A 20 -1.33 1.10 -13.53
N ARG A 21 -0.78 1.13 -12.31
CA ARG A 21 -0.19 -0.06 -11.72
C ARG A 21 -1.30 -0.98 -11.20
N MET A 22 -1.36 -2.18 -11.77
CA MET A 22 -2.32 -3.20 -11.34
C MET A 22 -2.22 -3.43 -9.85
N ASP A 23 -1.03 -3.66 -9.32
CA ASP A 23 -0.73 -4.02 -7.93
C ASP A 23 -1.31 -3.00 -6.90
N MET A 24 -1.39 -1.72 -7.28
CA MET A 24 -1.97 -0.64 -6.48
C MET A 24 -3.50 -0.52 -6.53
N HIS A 25 -4.18 -1.23 -7.42
CA HIS A 25 -5.65 -1.20 -7.49
C HIS A 25 -6.27 -1.71 -6.17
N LEU A 26 -7.23 -0.95 -5.63
CA LEU A 26 -7.89 -1.13 -4.32
C LEU A 26 -7.00 -0.91 -3.09
N VAL A 27 -5.79 -0.37 -3.29
CA VAL A 27 -4.94 0.03 -2.16
C VAL A 27 -5.37 1.42 -1.68
N TRP A 28 -5.48 1.62 -0.37
CA TRP A 28 -5.84 2.91 0.21
C TRP A 28 -4.88 3.35 1.32
N THR A 29 -4.78 4.66 1.51
CA THR A 29 -4.02 5.33 2.57
C THR A 29 -4.88 6.43 3.19
N THR A 30 -4.33 7.21 4.12
CA THR A 30 -5.05 8.31 4.78
C THR A 30 -5.61 9.27 3.74
N GLY A 31 -6.93 9.31 3.62
CA GLY A 31 -7.68 10.19 2.72
C GLY A 31 -7.57 9.87 1.22
N ARG A 32 -6.97 8.75 0.80
CA ARG A 32 -6.79 8.45 -0.63
C ARG A 32 -6.98 6.97 -0.94
N MET A 33 -7.62 6.65 -2.06
CA MET A 33 -7.76 5.31 -2.60
C MET A 33 -7.24 5.26 -4.03
N PHE A 34 -6.43 4.25 -4.36
CA PHE A 34 -5.85 4.09 -5.68
C PHE A 34 -6.67 3.09 -6.50
N LEU A 35 -7.11 3.53 -7.67
CA LEU A 35 -7.87 2.71 -8.61
C LEU A 35 -7.22 2.77 -9.99
N LYS A 36 -7.10 1.61 -10.63
CA LYS A 36 -6.66 1.53 -12.01
C LYS A 36 -7.86 1.64 -12.94
N PRO A 37 -7.85 2.54 -13.94
CA PRO A 37 -8.95 2.66 -14.90
C PRO A 37 -9.22 1.34 -15.60
N MET A 38 -10.47 1.12 -15.94
CA MET A 38 -10.88 -0.08 -16.66
C MET A 38 -10.36 -0.02 -18.10
N PRO A 39 -9.51 -0.99 -18.52
CA PRO A 39 -9.06 -1.03 -19.90
C PRO A 39 -10.22 -1.37 -20.84
N ARG A 40 -10.34 -0.61 -21.93
CA ARG A 40 -11.41 -0.77 -22.94
C ARG A 40 -11.50 -2.19 -23.50
N PHE A 41 -10.36 -2.85 -23.69
CA PHE A 41 -10.31 -4.21 -24.25
C PHE A 41 -11.00 -5.25 -23.35
N LEU A 42 -11.08 -5.04 -22.03
CA LEU A 42 -11.78 -5.97 -21.14
C LEU A 42 -13.30 -5.91 -21.30
N LEU A 43 -13.83 -4.85 -21.91
CA LEU A 43 -15.25 -4.69 -22.19
C LEU A 43 -15.65 -5.30 -23.54
N LEU A 44 -14.68 -5.72 -24.36
CA LEU A 44 -14.92 -6.30 -25.69
C LEU A 44 -15.00 -7.83 -25.58
N PRO A 45 -16.15 -8.47 -25.88
CA PRO A 45 -16.27 -9.93 -25.78
C PRO A 45 -15.26 -10.70 -26.65
N GLN A 46 -14.94 -10.17 -27.83
CA GLN A 46 -13.95 -10.76 -28.75
C GLN A 46 -12.56 -10.87 -28.12
N PHE A 47 -12.17 -9.90 -27.28
CA PHE A 47 -10.88 -9.97 -26.60
C PHE A 47 -10.79 -11.18 -25.66
N TRP A 48 -11.91 -11.54 -25.03
CA TRP A 48 -11.96 -12.70 -24.14
C TRP A 48 -11.82 -14.01 -24.91
N THR A 49 -12.48 -14.14 -26.07
CA THR A 49 -12.37 -15.33 -26.91
C THR A 49 -10.98 -15.47 -27.52
N ASP A 50 -10.37 -14.36 -27.94
CA ASP A 50 -9.17 -14.39 -28.77
C ASP A 50 -7.88 -14.45 -27.94
N TYR A 51 -7.88 -13.84 -26.74
CA TYR A 51 -6.65 -13.66 -25.94
C TYR A 51 -6.73 -14.18 -24.50
N LEU A 52 -7.92 -14.44 -23.96
CA LEU A 52 -8.08 -14.92 -22.57
C LEU A 52 -8.60 -16.36 -22.50
N SER A 53 -9.07 -16.91 -23.61
CA SER A 53 -9.57 -18.28 -23.68
C SER A 53 -8.45 -19.26 -24.00
N CYS A 54 -8.41 -20.39 -23.31
CA CYS A 54 -7.55 -21.49 -23.73
C CYS A 54 -8.13 -22.15 -24.99
N ALA A 55 -7.29 -22.40 -26.00
CA ALA A 55 -7.67 -23.20 -27.16
C ALA A 55 -8.15 -24.60 -26.72
N GLN A 56 -9.13 -25.15 -27.44
CA GLN A 56 -9.63 -26.51 -27.20
C GLN A 56 -8.47 -27.52 -27.30
N GLY A 57 -8.17 -28.20 -26.19
CA GLY A 57 -7.04 -29.15 -26.08
C GLY A 57 -5.87 -28.68 -25.20
N CYS A 58 -5.89 -27.46 -24.66
CA CYS A 58 -4.87 -26.98 -23.72
C CYS A 58 -4.86 -27.80 -22.41
N ARG A 59 -3.79 -28.56 -22.16
CA ARG A 59 -3.50 -29.18 -20.86
C ARG A 59 -2.85 -28.17 -19.93
N CYS A 60 -3.65 -27.32 -19.29
CA CYS A 60 -3.14 -26.40 -18.28
C CYS A 60 -2.76 -27.17 -17.00
N PRO A 61 -1.50 -27.10 -16.52
CA PRO A 61 -1.12 -27.73 -15.27
C PRO A 61 -1.97 -27.16 -14.14
N LYS A 62 -2.64 -28.04 -13.38
CA LYS A 62 -3.46 -27.62 -12.24
C LYS A 62 -2.62 -27.11 -11.07
N GLU A 63 -1.31 -27.38 -11.04
CA GLU A 63 -0.39 -26.93 -9.98
C GLU A 63 0.99 -26.55 -10.51
N ILE A 64 1.52 -25.46 -9.96
CA ILE A 64 2.84 -24.89 -10.22
C ILE A 64 3.83 -25.71 -9.40
N ASN A 65 4.51 -26.70 -9.95
CA ASN A 65 5.73 -27.31 -9.38
C ASN A 65 6.40 -28.27 -10.37
N SER A 66 6.76 -27.79 -11.57
CA SER A 66 7.68 -28.53 -12.44
C SER A 66 8.58 -27.55 -13.19
N PRO A 67 9.89 -27.53 -12.93
CA PRO A 67 10.82 -26.73 -13.68
C PRO A 67 11.20 -27.49 -14.95
N GLY A 68 10.95 -26.91 -16.13
CA GLY A 68 11.58 -27.39 -17.37
C GLY A 68 10.71 -27.57 -18.60
N VAL A 69 9.49 -27.01 -18.68
CA VAL A 69 8.71 -27.04 -19.94
C VAL A 69 8.45 -25.63 -20.44
N ASN A 70 9.09 -25.29 -21.56
CA ASN A 70 8.73 -24.15 -22.41
C ASN A 70 7.31 -24.38 -22.94
N THR A 71 6.32 -23.97 -22.17
CA THR A 71 4.91 -24.07 -22.53
C THR A 71 4.41 -22.64 -22.71
N HIS A 72 3.79 -22.33 -23.85
CA HIS A 72 2.90 -21.18 -23.95
C HIS A 72 1.90 -21.28 -22.80
N ALA A 73 2.17 -20.53 -21.73
CA ALA A 73 1.58 -20.73 -20.43
C ALA A 73 0.11 -20.35 -20.52
N CYS A 74 -0.78 -21.35 -20.52
CA CYS A 74 -2.24 -21.18 -20.55
C CYS A 74 -2.72 -19.83 -19.98
N ASP A 75 -3.36 -19.03 -20.84
CA ASP A 75 -3.94 -17.72 -20.52
C ASP A 75 -5.07 -17.78 -19.48
N HIS A 76 -5.43 -18.98 -19.02
CA HIS A 76 -6.33 -19.19 -17.89
C HIS A 76 -5.94 -18.38 -16.64
N ARG A 77 -4.65 -18.15 -16.36
CA ARG A 77 -4.24 -17.26 -15.26
C ARG A 77 -4.57 -15.79 -15.54
N LEU A 78 -4.45 -15.34 -16.78
CA LEU A 78 -4.84 -13.99 -17.20
C LEU A 78 -6.36 -13.82 -17.16
N TRP A 79 -7.11 -14.82 -17.62
CA TRP A 79 -8.57 -14.87 -17.51
C TRP A 79 -9.04 -14.69 -16.06
N LYS A 80 -8.49 -15.48 -15.11
CA LYS A 80 -8.83 -15.36 -13.68
C LYS A 80 -8.52 -13.98 -13.10
N ARG A 81 -7.46 -13.32 -13.58
CA ARG A 81 -7.08 -11.97 -13.16
C ARG A 81 -7.98 -10.90 -13.75
N ALA A 82 -8.30 -11.01 -15.04
CA ALA A 82 -9.24 -10.12 -15.72
C ALA A 82 -10.63 -10.20 -15.09
N LEU A 83 -11.09 -11.42 -14.79
CA LEU A 83 -12.36 -11.66 -14.09
C LEU A 83 -12.35 -11.05 -12.69
N GLY A 84 -11.28 -11.26 -11.93
CA GLY A 84 -11.11 -10.65 -10.60
C GLY A 84 -11.12 -9.13 -10.64
N PHE A 85 -10.53 -8.54 -11.66
CA PHE A 85 -10.52 -7.09 -11.88
C PHE A 85 -11.89 -6.53 -12.26
N LEU A 86 -12.65 -7.24 -13.11
CA LEU A 86 -14.05 -6.88 -13.38
C LEU A 86 -14.90 -6.98 -12.13
N PHE A 87 -14.72 -8.04 -11.33
CA PHE A 87 -15.43 -8.22 -10.07
C PHE A 87 -15.17 -7.10 -9.07
N SER A 88 -13.93 -6.61 -8.97
CA SER A 88 -13.66 -5.44 -8.14
C SER A 88 -14.44 -4.21 -8.59
N TYR A 89 -14.61 -3.99 -9.88
CA TYR A 89 -15.42 -2.89 -10.40
C TYR A 89 -16.92 -3.11 -10.21
N ALA A 90 -17.42 -4.33 -10.36
CA ALA A 90 -18.80 -4.69 -10.05
C ALA A 90 -19.16 -4.36 -8.59
N ALA A 91 -18.23 -4.60 -7.66
CA ALA A 91 -18.40 -4.25 -6.26
C ALA A 91 -18.23 -2.74 -5.96
N LEU A 92 -17.36 -2.03 -6.70
CA LEU A 92 -17.19 -0.58 -6.58
C LEU A 92 -18.38 0.21 -7.15
N ILE A 93 -18.99 -0.29 -8.23
CA ILE A 93 -20.06 0.38 -8.97
C ILE A 93 -21.36 -0.40 -8.77
N MET A 94 -21.96 -0.22 -7.60
CA MET A 94 -23.20 -0.90 -7.23
C MET A 94 -24.45 -0.10 -7.64
N HIS A 95 -24.37 1.22 -7.56
CA HIS A 95 -25.46 2.13 -7.88
C HIS A 95 -25.14 3.02 -9.08
N GLU A 96 -26.18 3.62 -9.67
CA GLU A 96 -26.02 4.57 -10.78
C GLU A 96 -25.23 5.82 -10.35
N SER A 97 -25.34 6.24 -9.08
CA SER A 97 -24.50 7.31 -8.52
C SER A 97 -23.01 6.94 -8.54
N ASP A 98 -22.66 5.69 -8.23
CA ASP A 98 -21.28 5.20 -8.31
C ASP A 98 -20.77 5.22 -9.75
N PHE A 99 -21.64 4.92 -10.71
CA PHE A 99 -21.30 4.93 -12.13
C PHE A 99 -20.97 6.34 -12.62
N LEU A 100 -21.77 7.33 -12.21
CA LEU A 100 -21.50 8.73 -12.52
C LEU A 100 -20.18 9.21 -11.88
N ILE A 101 -19.92 8.83 -10.62
CA ILE A 101 -18.64 9.12 -9.94
C ILE A 101 -17.48 8.46 -10.70
N ALA A 102 -17.63 7.21 -11.13
CA ALA A 102 -16.59 6.50 -11.88
C ALA A 102 -16.28 7.19 -13.23
N LYS A 103 -17.32 7.71 -13.92
CA LYS A 103 -17.15 8.51 -15.14
C LYS A 103 -16.45 9.84 -14.87
N GLU A 104 -16.87 10.56 -13.83
CA GLU A 104 -16.25 11.83 -13.43
C GLU A 104 -14.75 11.66 -13.13
N LYS A 105 -14.37 10.54 -12.52
CA LYS A 105 -12.97 10.21 -12.21
C LYS A 105 -12.22 9.50 -13.35
N HIS A 106 -12.81 9.44 -14.55
CA HIS A 106 -12.23 8.79 -15.73
C HIS A 106 -11.79 7.34 -15.52
N LEU A 107 -12.48 6.61 -14.65
CA LEU A 107 -12.22 5.18 -14.39
C LEU A 107 -12.87 4.29 -15.45
N LEU A 108 -13.93 4.76 -16.09
CA LEU A 108 -14.66 4.07 -17.14
C LEU A 108 -14.52 4.82 -18.48
N PRO A 109 -14.64 4.12 -19.61
CA PRO A 109 -14.76 4.78 -20.92
C PRO A 109 -15.99 5.70 -20.96
N ALA A 110 -15.87 6.84 -21.64
CA ALA A 110 -16.95 7.83 -21.72
C ALA A 110 -18.18 7.28 -22.45
N GLU A 111 -17.95 6.37 -23.39
CA GLU A 111 -18.92 5.79 -24.29
C GLU A 111 -19.86 4.78 -23.59
N LEU A 112 -19.38 4.14 -22.52
CA LEU A 112 -20.10 3.09 -21.79
C LEU A 112 -21.37 3.64 -21.13
N GLN A 113 -22.54 3.03 -21.31
CA GLN A 113 -23.78 3.43 -20.63
C GLN A 113 -24.06 2.56 -19.40
N TRP A 114 -24.95 3.04 -18.52
CA TRP A 114 -25.35 2.30 -17.32
C TRP A 114 -26.05 0.97 -17.64
N SER A 115 -26.85 0.95 -18.71
CA SER A 115 -27.50 -0.27 -19.22
C SER A 115 -26.47 -1.35 -19.59
N ASP A 116 -25.42 -0.97 -20.32
CA ASP A 116 -24.38 -1.88 -20.78
C ASP A 116 -23.60 -2.42 -19.58
N TRP A 117 -23.30 -1.55 -18.60
CA TRP A 117 -22.64 -1.95 -17.36
C TRP A 117 -23.46 -2.98 -16.58
N ARG A 118 -24.78 -2.78 -16.46
CA ARG A 118 -25.68 -3.74 -15.81
C ARG A 118 -25.64 -5.11 -16.49
N THR A 119 -25.67 -5.15 -17.82
CA THR A 119 -25.56 -6.40 -18.59
C THR A 119 -24.24 -7.11 -18.33
N ILE A 120 -23.12 -6.37 -18.25
CA ILE A 120 -21.79 -6.94 -17.96
C ILE A 120 -21.75 -7.54 -16.55
N VAL A 121 -22.29 -6.82 -15.55
CA VAL A 121 -22.31 -7.30 -14.16
C VAL A 121 -23.21 -8.53 -14.00
N GLU A 122 -24.31 -8.61 -14.73
CA GLU A 122 -25.20 -9.77 -14.76
C GLU A 122 -24.50 -11.01 -15.36
N GLN A 123 -23.77 -10.84 -16.47
CA GLN A 123 -22.97 -11.91 -17.08
C GLN A 123 -21.83 -12.43 -16.20
N LEU A 124 -21.39 -11.63 -15.23
CA LEU A 124 -20.26 -11.94 -14.36
C LEU A 124 -20.59 -13.01 -13.30
N ASP A 125 -21.87 -13.23 -12.98
CA ASP A 125 -22.34 -14.19 -11.96
C ASP A 125 -21.58 -14.06 -10.63
N THR A 126 -21.80 -12.92 -9.96
CA THR A 126 -21.05 -12.50 -8.76
C THR A 126 -21.22 -13.44 -7.56
N GLU A 127 -22.24 -14.29 -7.54
CA GLU A 127 -22.52 -15.24 -6.46
C GLU A 127 -21.48 -16.38 -6.42
N HIS A 128 -21.12 -16.92 -7.58
CA HIS A 128 -20.25 -18.10 -7.69
C HIS A 128 -18.83 -17.76 -8.18
N ILE A 129 -18.41 -16.51 -8.03
CA ILE A 129 -17.22 -16.01 -8.71
C ILE A 129 -15.91 -16.28 -7.96
N TYR A 130 -15.95 -16.45 -6.63
CA TYR A 130 -14.73 -16.57 -5.80
C TYR A 130 -13.83 -17.76 -6.17
N SER A 131 -14.40 -18.86 -6.69
CA SER A 131 -13.62 -20.02 -7.16
C SER A 131 -12.91 -19.79 -8.50
N ARG A 132 -13.40 -18.81 -9.28
CA ARG A 132 -12.96 -18.47 -10.64
C ARG A 132 -11.97 -17.30 -10.67
N ILE A 133 -11.76 -16.62 -9.56
CA ILE A 133 -10.91 -15.41 -9.47
C ILE A 133 -9.48 -15.73 -8.98
N ASP A 134 -8.51 -14.91 -9.39
CA ASP A 134 -7.13 -14.96 -8.87
C ASP A 134 -7.08 -14.56 -7.38
N ARG A 135 -6.23 -15.25 -6.59
CA ARG A 135 -6.10 -15.04 -5.13
C ARG A 135 -5.92 -13.58 -4.74
N ARG A 136 -5.30 -12.76 -5.59
CA ARG A 136 -5.13 -11.33 -5.37
C ARG A 136 -6.44 -10.58 -5.11
N PHE A 137 -7.50 -10.90 -5.84
CA PHE A 137 -8.78 -10.16 -5.81
C PHE A 137 -9.77 -10.74 -4.79
N LEU A 138 -9.40 -11.82 -4.07
CA LEU A 138 -10.13 -12.27 -2.88
C LEU A 138 -10.12 -11.20 -1.78
N HIS A 139 -9.07 -10.38 -1.78
CA HIS A 139 -8.94 -9.22 -0.91
C HIS A 139 -9.39 -7.98 -1.68
N GLY A 140 -10.46 -7.33 -1.22
CA GLY A 140 -10.93 -6.06 -1.77
C GLY A 140 -9.99 -4.92 -1.39
N GLU A 141 -10.31 -4.21 -0.32
CA GLU A 141 -9.56 -3.03 0.10
C GLU A 141 -8.30 -3.36 0.91
N LEU A 142 -7.13 -2.94 0.43
CA LEU A 142 -5.86 -3.15 1.12
C LEU A 142 -5.30 -1.84 1.68
N ARG A 143 -4.98 -1.80 2.97
CA ARG A 143 -4.37 -0.62 3.59
C ARG A 143 -2.87 -0.59 3.30
N LEU A 144 -2.39 0.49 2.68
CA LEU A 144 -0.97 0.66 2.30
C LEU A 144 -0.02 0.52 3.49
N SER A 145 -0.41 1.02 4.67
CA SER A 145 0.43 0.89 5.88
C SER A 145 0.62 -0.56 6.33
N ARG A 146 -0.39 -1.42 6.16
CA ARG A 146 -0.27 -2.86 6.47
C ARG A 146 0.58 -3.57 5.42
N LEU A 147 0.37 -3.22 4.15
CA LEU A 147 1.18 -3.71 3.03
C LEU A 147 2.67 -3.39 3.23
N ASN A 148 3.00 -2.16 3.62
CA ASN A 148 4.38 -1.77 3.91
C ASN A 148 4.98 -2.57 5.08
N LYS A 149 4.21 -2.81 6.16
CA LYS A 149 4.67 -3.66 7.27
C LYS A 149 4.94 -5.09 6.80
N ILE A 150 4.00 -5.69 6.04
CA ILE A 150 4.16 -7.05 5.52
C ILE A 150 5.41 -7.15 4.63
N TYR A 151 5.60 -6.21 3.69
CA TYR A 151 6.79 -6.19 2.85
C TYR A 151 8.09 -6.02 3.63
N PHE A 152 8.06 -5.18 4.67
CA PHE A 152 9.20 -4.96 5.56
C PHE A 152 9.58 -6.24 6.32
N PHE A 153 8.61 -6.94 6.92
CA PHE A 153 8.86 -8.14 7.70
C PHE A 153 9.08 -9.40 6.86
N SER A 154 8.40 -9.53 5.73
CA SER A 154 8.43 -10.75 4.92
C SER A 154 9.58 -10.80 3.93
N GLN A 155 9.91 -9.66 3.31
CA GLN A 155 10.82 -9.65 2.16
C GLN A 155 12.12 -8.91 2.46
N TYR A 156 12.31 -8.48 3.72
CA TYR A 156 13.41 -7.64 4.20
C TYR A 156 13.72 -6.45 3.27
N SER A 157 12.73 -6.06 2.46
CA SER A 157 12.87 -5.03 1.43
C SER A 157 12.44 -3.72 2.04
N LEU A 158 13.45 -2.89 2.32
CA LEU A 158 13.33 -1.60 2.99
C LEU A 158 12.67 -0.53 2.11
N ARG A 159 12.32 -0.88 0.87
CA ARG A 159 11.80 0.05 -0.13
C ARG A 159 10.31 0.34 0.02
N GLY A 160 9.61 -0.40 0.89
CA GLY A 160 8.15 -0.38 1.00
C GLY A 160 7.48 -0.82 -0.32
N TYR A 161 6.15 -0.98 -0.30
CA TYR A 161 5.39 -1.38 -1.49
C TYR A 161 5.28 -0.24 -2.53
N MET A 162 5.23 1.01 -2.04
CA MET A 162 5.40 2.22 -2.84
C MET A 162 6.37 3.16 -2.15
N THR A 163 7.38 3.62 -2.89
CA THR A 163 8.33 4.64 -2.46
C THR A 163 7.66 6.00 -2.56
N ARG A 164 6.89 6.40 -1.53
CA ARG A 164 6.27 7.73 -1.46
C ARG A 164 6.98 8.58 -0.40
N TRP A 165 7.61 9.67 -0.84
CA TRP A 165 8.31 10.64 0.01
C TRP A 165 7.41 11.26 1.10
N ASP A 166 6.10 11.25 0.89
CA ASP A 166 5.07 11.77 1.77
C ASP A 166 4.83 10.92 3.05
N GLN A 167 5.31 9.68 3.11
CA GLN A 167 5.25 8.88 4.34
C GLN A 167 6.28 9.30 5.39
N TYR A 168 7.40 9.93 5.01
CA TYR A 168 8.31 10.49 6.00
C TYR A 168 7.59 11.54 6.83
N LYS A 169 6.86 12.46 6.20
CA LYS A 169 6.09 13.49 6.92
C LYS A 169 5.04 12.88 7.86
N GLY A 170 4.36 11.81 7.44
CA GLY A 170 3.38 11.11 8.28
C GLY A 170 4.01 10.37 9.47
N LEU A 171 5.09 9.62 9.23
CA LEU A 171 5.86 8.95 10.29
C LEU A 171 6.47 9.96 11.25
N PHE A 172 7.05 11.05 10.75
CA PHE A 172 7.59 12.11 11.59
C PHE A 172 6.49 12.80 12.37
N ARG A 173 5.35 13.15 11.76
CA ARG A 173 4.26 13.84 12.49
C ARG A 173 3.67 12.98 13.59
N ASP A 174 3.32 11.73 13.28
CA ASP A 174 2.66 10.85 14.25
C ASP A 174 3.61 10.45 15.40
N ASN A 175 4.90 10.18 15.11
CA ASN A 175 5.89 9.90 16.15
C ASN A 175 6.31 11.16 16.92
N PHE A 176 6.38 12.33 16.27
CA PHE A 176 6.74 13.58 16.91
C PHE A 176 5.65 14.05 17.88
N THR A 177 4.37 13.86 17.56
CA THR A 177 3.29 14.17 18.51
C THR A 177 3.40 13.32 19.78
N TRP A 178 3.65 12.02 19.65
CA TRP A 178 3.82 11.15 20.81
C TRP A 178 5.10 11.49 21.60
N LEU A 179 6.21 11.74 20.92
CA LEU A 179 7.47 12.14 21.53
C LEU A 179 7.37 13.49 22.25
N ALA A 180 6.74 14.49 21.62
CA ALA A 180 6.53 15.81 22.21
C ALA A 180 5.65 15.72 23.46
N SER A 181 4.55 14.95 23.40
CA SER A 181 3.70 14.70 24.57
C SER A 181 4.48 14.04 25.71
N ALA A 182 5.32 13.05 25.41
CA ALA A 182 6.17 12.40 26.41
C ALA A 182 7.19 13.37 27.02
N ILE A 183 7.84 14.21 26.20
CA ILE A 183 8.80 15.23 26.67
C ILE A 183 8.11 16.25 27.59
N VAL A 184 6.93 16.74 27.20
CA VAL A 184 6.15 17.67 28.03
C VAL A 184 5.76 17.04 29.36
N TYR A 185 5.28 15.79 29.34
CA TYR A 185 4.94 15.08 30.58
C TYR A 185 6.16 14.87 31.48
N ILE A 186 7.30 14.47 30.91
CA ILE A 186 8.56 14.32 31.63
C ILE A 186 9.00 15.66 32.26
N ALA A 187 8.89 16.77 31.54
CA ALA A 187 9.24 18.09 32.05
C ALA A 187 8.36 18.49 33.25
N VAL A 188 7.05 18.20 33.20
CA VAL A 188 6.13 18.44 34.32
C VAL A 188 6.53 17.61 35.55
N VAL A 189 6.87 16.33 35.38
CA VAL A 189 7.31 15.47 36.48
C VAL A 189 8.64 15.96 37.05
N LEU A 190 9.59 16.38 36.20
CA LEU A 190 10.85 16.98 36.66
C LEU A 190 10.63 18.24 37.49
N SER A 191 9.73 19.14 37.06
CA SER A 191 9.39 20.33 37.84
C SER A 191 8.77 19.99 39.20
N ALA A 192 7.91 18.96 39.25
CA ALA A 192 7.34 18.48 40.52
C ALA A 192 8.40 17.88 41.44
N LEU A 193 9.36 17.12 40.90
CA LEU A 193 10.48 16.56 41.66
C LEU A 193 11.42 17.66 42.18
N GLN A 194 11.69 18.68 41.36
CA GLN A 194 12.47 19.86 41.77
C GLN A 194 11.79 20.59 42.93
N LEU A 195 10.46 20.74 42.88
CA LEU A 195 9.68 21.34 43.97
C LEU A 195 9.72 20.48 45.24
N GLY A 196 9.62 19.15 45.09
CA GLY A 196 9.70 18.20 46.21
C GLY A 196 11.05 18.24 46.93
N LEU A 197 12.16 18.26 46.18
CA LEU A 197 13.51 18.35 46.74
C LEU A 197 13.77 19.68 47.47
N ALA A 198 13.00 20.73 47.16
CA ALA A 198 13.11 22.05 47.78
C ALA A 198 12.27 22.20 49.07
N THR A 199 11.53 21.16 49.46
CA THR A 199 10.70 21.17 50.68
C THR A 199 11.35 20.37 51.80
N ASP A 200 11.40 20.95 53.00
CA ASP A 200 12.05 20.34 54.18
C ASP A 200 11.48 18.94 54.53
N ALA A 201 10.22 18.67 54.16
CA ALA A 201 9.56 17.39 54.42
C ALA A 201 10.10 16.21 53.59
N LEU A 202 10.66 16.47 52.41
CA LEU A 202 11.10 15.44 51.45
C LEU A 202 12.60 15.53 51.13
N GLN A 203 13.24 16.65 51.47
CA GLN A 203 14.66 16.89 51.24
C GLN A 203 15.54 15.84 51.94
N ASP A 204 15.22 15.43 53.17
CA ASP A 204 16.03 14.49 53.95
C ASP A 204 15.77 13.01 53.64
N ASN A 205 14.81 12.70 52.75
CA ASN A 205 14.49 11.32 52.41
C ASN A 205 15.42 10.77 51.31
N HIS A 206 16.39 9.95 51.68
CA HIS A 206 17.34 9.31 50.75
C HIS A 206 16.66 8.48 49.63
N ALA A 207 15.50 7.86 49.88
CA ALA A 207 14.75 7.15 48.85
C ALA A 207 14.18 8.11 47.80
N PHE A 208 13.76 9.30 48.22
CA PHE A 208 13.25 10.33 47.32
C PHE A 208 14.38 10.99 46.50
N GLN A 209 15.54 11.24 47.12
CA GLN A 209 16.70 11.77 46.42
C GLN A 209 17.23 10.81 45.34
N SER A 210 17.32 9.52 45.65
CA SER A 210 17.78 8.51 44.67
C SER A 210 16.80 8.32 43.51
N ALA A 211 15.49 8.31 43.77
CA ALA A 211 14.46 8.28 42.74
C ALA A 211 14.51 9.54 41.84
N SER A 212 14.70 10.72 42.45
CA SER A 212 14.81 11.99 41.72
C SER A 212 16.05 12.02 40.82
N TYR A 213 17.19 11.53 41.31
CA TYR A 213 18.42 11.42 40.52
C TYR A 213 18.22 10.47 39.31
N GLY A 214 17.70 9.26 39.57
CA GLY A 214 17.46 8.27 38.52
C GLY A 214 16.50 8.78 37.44
N PHE A 215 15.41 9.43 37.85
CA PHE A 215 14.45 10.01 36.92
C PHE A 215 15.05 11.18 36.11
N THR A 216 15.90 12.01 36.72
CA THR A 216 16.59 13.11 36.03
C THR A 216 17.52 12.58 34.94
N VAL A 217 18.32 11.57 35.25
CA VAL A 217 19.22 10.91 34.28
C VAL A 217 18.42 10.28 33.13
N PHE A 218 17.32 9.58 33.44
CA PHE A 218 16.42 9.01 32.44
C PHE A 218 15.79 10.08 31.54
N SER A 219 15.38 11.21 32.10
CA SER A 219 14.72 12.30 31.39
C SER A 219 15.64 13.03 30.43
N ILE A 220 16.95 13.03 30.68
CA ILE A 220 17.96 13.60 29.79
C ILE A 220 18.35 12.58 28.71
N LEU A 221 18.70 11.36 29.11
CA LEU A 221 19.21 10.33 28.19
C LEU A 221 18.10 9.73 27.30
N GLY A 222 16.90 9.54 27.84
CA GLY A 222 15.79 8.88 27.14
C GLY A 222 15.43 9.57 25.82
N PRO A 223 15.11 10.88 25.82
CA PRO A 223 14.84 11.62 24.58
C PRO A 223 16.04 11.63 23.61
N LEU A 224 17.27 11.76 24.11
CA LEU A 224 18.48 11.75 23.27
C LEU A 224 18.66 10.41 22.55
N ILE A 225 18.49 9.30 23.26
CA ILE A 225 18.56 7.94 22.70
C ILE A 225 17.43 7.74 21.69
N ALA A 226 16.20 8.16 22.01
CA ALA A 226 15.05 8.05 21.11
C ALA A 226 15.28 8.82 19.80
N ILE A 227 15.75 10.07 19.88
CA ILE A 227 16.10 10.88 18.70
C ILE A 227 17.23 10.23 17.92
N GLY A 228 18.28 9.75 18.60
CA GLY A 228 19.40 9.05 17.97
C GLY A 228 18.96 7.79 17.20
N LEU A 229 18.10 6.97 17.78
CA LEU A 229 17.52 5.80 17.13
C LEU A 229 16.66 6.17 15.91
N ILE A 230 15.83 7.22 16.02
CA ILE A 230 15.01 7.71 14.90
C ILE A 230 15.92 8.17 13.74
N LEU A 231 16.97 8.94 14.03
CA LEU A 231 17.93 9.40 13.03
C LEU A 231 18.73 8.25 12.41
N ALA A 232 19.15 7.27 13.21
CA ALA A 232 19.85 6.08 12.72
C ALA A 232 18.97 5.26 11.76
N VAL A 233 17.71 5.01 12.14
CA VAL A 233 16.73 4.33 11.30
C VAL A 233 16.47 5.13 10.02
N PHE A 234 16.30 6.45 10.12
CA PHE A 234 16.11 7.32 8.95
C PHE A 234 17.33 7.30 8.02
N GLY A 235 18.55 7.42 8.56
CA GLY A 235 19.79 7.35 7.80
C GLY A 235 19.93 6.02 7.06
N TYR A 236 19.61 4.92 7.74
CA TYR A 236 19.59 3.59 7.12
C TYR A 236 18.59 3.51 5.94
N PHE A 237 17.36 3.99 6.13
CA PHE A 237 16.36 4.06 5.04
C PHE A 237 16.82 4.95 3.87
N PHE A 238 17.45 6.07 4.17
CA PHE A 238 17.95 7.01 3.17
C PHE A 238 19.07 6.38 2.33
N VAL A 239 20.07 5.79 2.99
CA VAL A 239 21.20 5.13 2.32
C VAL A 239 20.73 3.95 1.47
N SER A 240 19.84 3.10 2.00
CA SER A 240 19.29 1.97 1.24
C SER A 240 18.54 2.42 -0.02
N ASN A 241 17.68 3.42 0.09
CA ASN A 241 16.96 3.97 -1.06
C ASN A 241 17.90 4.66 -2.07
N TRP A 242 18.93 5.35 -1.58
CA TRP A 242 19.95 5.98 -2.43
C TRP A 242 20.74 4.94 -3.23
N VAL A 243 21.26 3.91 -2.55
CA VAL A 243 22.02 2.81 -3.18
C VAL A 243 21.16 2.10 -4.23
N ALA A 244 19.91 1.76 -3.92
CA ALA A 244 19.00 1.16 -4.87
C ALA A 244 18.81 2.06 -6.11
N THR A 245 18.60 3.37 -5.90
CA THR A 245 18.43 4.31 -7.01
C THR A 245 19.67 4.40 -7.89
N VAL A 246 20.87 4.43 -7.29
CA VAL A 246 22.14 4.46 -8.02
C VAL A 246 22.37 3.16 -8.79
N MET A 247 22.07 1.99 -8.21
CA MET A 247 22.19 0.70 -8.91
C MET A 247 21.26 0.60 -10.11
N TYR A 248 19.99 0.99 -9.96
CA TYR A 248 19.04 1.04 -11.07
C TYR A 248 19.49 2.01 -12.17
N ARG A 249 20.05 3.17 -11.78
CA ARG A 249 20.60 4.14 -12.72
C ARG A 249 21.78 3.56 -13.50
N LYS A 250 22.74 2.94 -12.82
CA LYS A 250 23.91 2.29 -13.45
C LYS A 250 23.48 1.17 -14.41
N LYS A 251 22.53 0.31 -14.01
CA LYS A 251 22.03 -0.78 -14.86
C LYS A 251 21.38 -0.24 -16.14
N ARG A 252 20.51 0.77 -16.01
CA ARG A 252 19.87 1.41 -17.17
C ARG A 252 20.87 2.08 -18.11
N PHE A 253 21.87 2.79 -17.58
CA PHE A 253 22.93 3.39 -18.41
C PHE A 253 23.81 2.33 -19.09
N GLY A 254 24.03 1.18 -18.45
CA GLY A 254 24.71 0.04 -19.07
C GLY A 254 23.91 -0.54 -20.24
N GLU A 255 22.61 -0.76 -20.06
CA GLU A 255 21.71 -1.25 -21.12
C GLU A 255 21.60 -0.25 -22.30
N MET A 256 21.50 1.05 -22.03
CA MET A 256 21.48 2.07 -23.10
C MET A 256 22.81 2.15 -23.86
N LYS A 257 23.96 2.03 -23.18
CA LYS A 257 25.27 1.98 -23.85
C LYS A 257 25.47 0.72 -24.67
N ALA A 258 24.95 -0.41 -24.20
CA ALA A 258 24.97 -1.67 -24.94
C ALA A 258 24.12 -1.59 -26.21
N LEU A 259 22.96 -0.92 -26.15
CA LEU A 259 22.11 -0.69 -27.33
C LEU A 259 22.75 0.30 -28.32
N SER A 260 23.35 1.40 -27.86
CA SER A 260 24.02 2.37 -28.74
C SER A 260 25.35 1.88 -29.33
N GLY A 261 25.97 0.87 -28.72
CA GLY A 261 27.23 0.28 -29.19
C GLY A 261 27.06 -0.85 -30.20
N VAL A 262 25.83 -1.27 -30.48
CA VAL A 262 25.50 -2.31 -31.47
C VAL A 262 25.16 -1.70 -32.85
N GLU A 263 25.02 -0.37 -32.93
CA GLU A 263 24.76 0.36 -34.19
C GLU A 263 26.04 0.88 -34.89
N ALA A 264 27.24 0.38 -34.56
CA ALA A 264 28.51 0.75 -35.19
C ALA A 264 29.24 -0.44 -35.81
#